data_AF-A0A1S2KAJ0-F1
#
_entry.id   AF-A0A1S2KAJ0-F1
#
_cell.length_a   1.000
_cell.length_b   1.000
_cell.length_c   1.000
_cell.angle_alpha   90.00
_cell.angle_beta   90.00
_cell.angle_gamma   90.00
#
_symmetry.space_group_name_H-M   'P 1'
#
loop_
_entity.id
_entity.type
_entity.pdbx_description
1 polymer ?
#
loop_
_entity_poly.entity_id
_entity_poly.type
_entity_poly.pdbx_seq_one_letter_code
_entity_poly.pdbx_strand_id
1 'polypeptide(L)'
;MVRHLVWALPDPVAALRTWVRLLRPGGRLVLVEGRWGGAAEGTPYGAGAGGGLPWRGGVTAADLAAAVAPLVRVVEVEPLSEARELWGGPVRDERYALVAVR
;
A
#
# COMPACT_ATOMS: atom_id res chain seq x y z
N MET A 1 6.86 13.65 -5.36
CA MET A 1 6.12 12.58 -6.06
C MET A 1 6.29 11.29 -5.27
N VAL A 2 5.21 10.74 -4.71
CA VAL A 2 5.21 9.40 -4.08
C VAL A 2 4.68 8.40 -5.10
N ARG A 3 5.18 7.16 -5.07
CA ARG A 3 4.64 6.06 -5.88
C ARG A 3 4.02 5.03 -4.96
N HIS A 4 2.72 4.78 -5.16
CA HIS A 4 2.02 3.62 -4.63
C HIS A 4 2.57 2.38 -5.33
N LEU A 5 3.31 1.54 -4.61
CA LEU A 5 4.10 0.47 -5.23
C LEU A 5 3.51 -0.91 -4.94
N VAL A 6 2.89 -1.09 -3.78
CA VAL A 6 2.63 -2.42 -3.24
C VAL A 6 1.63 -3.20 -4.09
N TRP A 7 0.69 -2.50 -4.72
CA TRP A 7 -0.31 -3.06 -5.63
C TRP A 7 0.28 -3.68 -6.92
N ALA A 8 1.49 -3.26 -7.31
CA ALA A 8 2.16 -3.70 -8.53
C ALA A 8 3.11 -4.90 -8.30
N LEU A 9 3.17 -5.43 -7.07
CA LEU A 9 4.08 -6.52 -6.71
C LEU A 9 3.41 -7.88 -6.93
N PRO A 10 4.12 -8.86 -7.52
CA PRO A 10 3.60 -10.23 -7.68
C PRO A 10 3.46 -10.96 -6.33
N ASP A 11 4.34 -10.65 -5.37
CA ASP A 11 4.28 -11.13 -3.99
C ASP A 11 4.51 -9.96 -3.02
N PRO A 12 3.44 -9.21 -2.67
CA PRO A 12 3.57 -8.05 -1.79
C PRO A 12 3.95 -8.46 -0.36
N VAL A 13 3.52 -9.62 0.12
CA VAL A 13 3.81 -10.07 1.50
C VAL A 13 5.30 -10.38 1.67
N ALA A 14 5.92 -11.04 0.69
CA ALA A 14 7.36 -11.29 0.71
C ALA A 14 8.19 -10.00 0.61
N ALA A 15 7.72 -9.03 -0.19
CA ALA A 15 8.35 -7.72 -0.28
C ALA A 15 8.27 -6.95 1.04
N LEU A 16 7.10 -6.88 1.67
CA LEU A 16 6.90 -6.24 2.98
C LEU A 16 7.83 -6.84 4.04
N ARG A 17 7.92 -8.18 4.10
CA ARG A 17 8.85 -8.87 5.00
C ARG A 17 10.30 -8.49 4.74
N THR A 18 10.69 -8.35 3.47
CA THR A 18 12.05 -7.96 3.09
C THR A 18 12.35 -6.53 3.50
N TRP A 19 11.44 -5.59 3.23
CA TRP A 19 11.62 -4.19 3.61
C TRP A 19 11.71 -4.01 5.12
N VAL A 20 10.83 -4.66 5.91
CA VAL A 20 10.89 -4.61 7.37
C VAL A 20 12.22 -5.17 7.90
N ARG A 21 12.74 -6.26 7.32
CA ARG A 21 14.05 -6.82 7.73
C ARG A 21 15.23 -5.86 7.52
N LEU A 22 15.16 -4.98 6.52
CA LEU A 22 16.21 -4.01 6.21
C LEU A 22 16.24 -2.82 7.19
N LEU A 23 15.16 -2.59 7.94
CA LEU A 23 15.12 -1.52 8.94
C LEU A 23 16.00 -1.87 10.15
N ARG A 24 16.73 -0.90 10.71
CA ARG A 24 17.32 -1.04 12.05
C ARG A 24 16.21 -1.24 13.11
N PRO A 25 16.51 -1.79 14.31
CA PRO A 25 15.55 -1.80 15.42
C PRO A 25 15.00 -0.40 15.70
N GLY A 26 13.68 -0.26 15.83
CA GLY A 26 13.01 1.05 15.97
C GLY A 26 12.94 1.89 14.69
N GLY A 27 13.43 1.36 13.56
CA GLY A 27 13.25 1.97 12.24
C GLY A 27 11.78 1.92 11.79
N ARG A 28 11.41 2.83 10.89
CA ARG A 28 10.03 3.00 10.42
C ARG A 28 9.88 2.66 8.95
N LEU A 29 8.81 1.94 8.61
CA LEU A 29 8.30 1.78 7.26
C LEU A 29 7.10 2.71 7.10
N VAL A 30 7.10 3.57 6.07
CA VAL A 30 5.97 4.43 5.74
C VAL A 30 5.49 4.07 4.34
N LEU A 31 4.23 3.70 4.22
CA LEU A 31 3.58 3.35 2.97
C LEU A 31 2.41 4.30 2.75
N VAL A 32 2.44 5.09 1.68
CA VAL A 32 1.29 5.88 1.25
C VAL A 32 0.59 5.07 0.18
N GLU A 33 -0.62 4.61 0.45
CA GLU A 33 -1.35 3.64 -0.39
C GLU A 33 -2.84 4.03 -0.50
N GLY A 34 -3.58 3.26 -1.29
CA GLY A 34 -5.00 3.49 -1.51
C GLY A 34 -5.67 2.34 -2.27
N ARG A 35 -6.98 2.42 -2.39
CA ARG A 35 -7.84 1.44 -3.05
C ARG A 35 -8.68 2.12 -4.13
N TRP A 36 -8.27 2.00 -5.39
CA TRP A 36 -8.93 2.67 -6.51
C TRP A 36 -10.09 1.83 -7.03
N GLY A 37 -11.32 2.30 -6.85
CA GLY A 37 -12.56 1.59 -7.20
C GLY A 37 -12.75 1.26 -8.69
N GLY A 38 -11.85 1.68 -9.59
CA GLY A 38 -11.96 1.51 -11.05
C GLY A 38 -11.01 0.49 -11.68
N ALA A 39 -10.19 -0.23 -10.92
CA ALA A 39 -9.24 -1.19 -11.51
C ALA A 39 -9.83 -2.58 -11.80
N ALA A 40 -11.13 -2.77 -11.50
CA ALA A 40 -11.88 -3.88 -12.06
C ALA A 40 -12.18 -3.55 -13.53
N GLU A 41 -11.54 -4.31 -14.42
CA GLU A 41 -11.81 -4.42 -15.86
C GLU A 41 -11.10 -3.40 -16.78
N GLY A 42 -10.26 -3.93 -17.69
CA GLY A 42 -10.01 -3.30 -18.98
C GLY A 42 -8.54 -3.14 -19.40
N THR A 43 -7.65 -2.66 -18.52
CA THR A 43 -6.25 -2.39 -18.94
C THR A 43 -5.25 -3.22 -18.13
N PRO A 44 -4.51 -4.16 -18.75
CA PRO A 44 -3.39 -4.83 -18.11
C PRO A 44 -2.34 -3.80 -17.71
N TYR A 45 -1.93 -3.81 -16.45
CA TYR A 45 -0.74 -3.07 -16.05
C TYR A 45 0.48 -3.90 -16.46
N GLY A 46 1.01 -3.61 -17.65
CA GLY A 46 2.14 -4.31 -18.24
C GLY A 46 1.80 -5.73 -18.71
N ALA A 47 2.01 -6.00 -20.00
CA ALA A 47 1.78 -7.32 -20.62
C ALA A 47 2.75 -8.45 -20.13
N GLY A 48 3.47 -8.24 -19.02
CA GLY A 48 4.50 -9.14 -18.51
C GLY A 48 4.30 -9.65 -17.09
N ALA A 49 3.30 -9.16 -16.35
CA ALA A 49 2.97 -9.68 -15.02
C ALA A 49 2.08 -10.93 -15.19
N GLY A 50 2.72 -12.09 -15.43
CA GLY A 50 2.04 -13.38 -15.38
C GLY A 50 1.48 -13.64 -13.96
N GLY A 51 0.21 -14.00 -13.88
CA GLY A 51 -0.52 -14.19 -12.62
C GLY A 51 -1.25 -12.93 -12.14
N GLY A 52 -2.48 -13.10 -11.64
CA GLY A 52 -3.26 -11.98 -11.10
C GLY A 52 -2.52 -11.31 -9.95
N LEU A 53 -2.23 -10.01 -10.07
CA LEU A 53 -1.65 -9.23 -8.98
C LEU A 53 -2.61 -9.24 -7.78
N PRO A 54 -2.19 -9.69 -6.59
CA PRO A 54 -3.08 -9.94 -5.45
C PRO A 54 -3.80 -8.68 -4.97
N TRP A 55 -3.18 -7.51 -5.14
CA TRP A 55 -3.76 -6.21 -4.81
C TRP A 55 -3.93 -5.32 -6.02
N ARG A 56 -4.31 -5.90 -7.17
CA ARG A 56 -4.63 -5.12 -8.38
C ARG A 56 -5.67 -4.04 -8.04
N GLY A 57 -5.37 -2.80 -8.42
CA GLY A 57 -6.23 -1.67 -8.06
C GLY A 57 -6.02 -1.11 -6.67
N GLY A 58 -4.91 -1.45 -6.03
CA GLY A 58 -4.63 -0.97 -4.69
C GLY A 58 -5.11 -1.91 -3.61
N VAL A 59 -4.68 -1.61 -2.38
CA VAL A 59 -4.92 -2.41 -1.18
C VAL A 59 -5.61 -1.55 -0.16
N THR A 60 -6.61 -2.11 0.54
CA THR A 60 -7.30 -1.36 1.58
C THR A 60 -6.38 -1.12 2.77
N ALA A 61 -6.66 -0.10 3.58
CA ALA A 61 -5.88 0.13 4.80
C ALA A 61 -5.92 -1.08 5.74
N ALA A 62 -7.10 -1.71 5.85
CA ALA A 62 -7.31 -2.88 6.69
C ALA A 62 -6.46 -4.08 6.22
N ASP A 63 -6.48 -4.39 4.91
CA ASP A 63 -5.73 -5.52 4.36
C ASP A 63 -4.22 -5.31 4.46
N LEU A 64 -3.74 -4.09 4.20
CA LEU A 64 -2.33 -3.78 4.32
C LEU A 64 -1.87 -3.82 5.78
N ALA A 65 -2.67 -3.26 6.69
CA ALA A 65 -2.38 -3.33 8.12
C ALA A 65 -2.33 -4.77 8.62
N ALA A 66 -3.26 -5.62 8.21
CA ALA A 66 -3.27 -7.04 8.57
C ALA A 66 -2.01 -7.78 8.05
N ALA A 67 -1.56 -7.46 6.83
CA ALA A 67 -0.34 -8.05 6.26
C ALA A 67 0.95 -7.57 6.97
N VAL A 68 0.99 -6.33 7.43
CA VAL A 68 2.16 -5.73 8.09
C VAL A 68 2.23 -6.04 9.59
N ALA A 69 1.09 -6.11 10.28
CA ALA A 69 0.98 -6.35 11.72
C ALA A 69 1.86 -7.49 12.27
N PRO A 70 1.96 -8.68 11.64
CA PRO A 70 2.81 -9.76 12.17
C PRO A 70 4.31 -9.51 12.02
N LEU A 71 4.73 -8.45 11.31
CA LEU A 71 6.14 -8.17 10.98
C LEU A 71 6.76 -7.10 11.87
N VAL A 72 5.94 -6.31 12.58
CA VAL A 72 6.35 -5.08 13.26
C VAL A 72 5.73 -5.00 14.65
N ARG A 73 6.21 -4.07 15.49
CA ARG A 73 5.69 -3.87 16.85
C ARG A 73 4.47 -2.97 16.91
N VAL A 74 4.43 -1.98 16.03
CA VAL A 74 3.37 -0.95 15.98
C VAL A 74 2.98 -0.74 14.53
N VAL A 75 1.67 -0.62 14.30
CA VAL A 75 1.06 -0.20 13.03
C VAL A 75 0.08 0.92 13.33
N GLU A 76 0.27 2.05 12.68
CA GLU A 76 -0.65 3.18 12.71
C GLU A 76 -1.10 3.47 11.28
N VAL A 77 -2.39 3.80 11.11
CA VAL A 77 -2.97 4.16 9.82
C VAL A 77 -3.55 5.56 9.96
N GLU A 78 -3.08 6.48 9.13
CA GLU A 78 -3.60 7.83 9.00
C GLU A 78 -4.50 7.90 7.76
N PRO A 79 -5.81 8.14 7.92
CA PRO A 79 -6.71 8.41 6.79
C PRO A 79 -6.32 9.71 6.10
N LEU A 80 -6.17 9.69 4.77
CA LEU A 80 -5.77 10.85 3.99
C LEU A 80 -6.79 11.26 2.92
N SER A 81 -7.93 10.56 2.80
CA SER A 81 -8.92 10.82 1.75
C SER A 81 -9.44 12.27 1.77
N GLU A 82 -9.59 12.88 2.94
CA GLU A 82 -10.11 14.25 3.09
C GLU A 82 -9.05 15.34 2.86
N ALA A 83 -7.77 14.98 2.80
CA ALA A 83 -6.65 15.90 2.61
C ALA A 83 -6.51 16.30 1.12
N ARG A 84 -7.52 17.00 0.60
CA ARG A 84 -7.66 17.38 -0.82
C ARG A 84 -6.42 18.04 -1.44
N GLU A 85 -5.66 18.79 -0.64
CA GLU A 85 -4.43 19.46 -1.04
C GLU A 85 -3.31 18.48 -1.41
N LEU A 86 -3.34 17.26 -0.87
CA LEU A 86 -2.40 16.19 -1.22
C LEU A 86 -2.72 15.55 -2.59
N TRP A 87 -3.96 15.69 -3.06
CA TRP A 87 -4.48 14.98 -4.23
C TRP A 87 -4.81 15.91 -5.41
N GLY A 88 -4.65 17.22 -5.25
CA GLY A 88 -5.04 18.21 -6.27
C GLY A 88 -6.55 18.41 -6.41
N GLY A 89 -7.34 17.90 -5.45
CA GLY A 89 -8.80 17.95 -5.44
C GLY A 89 -9.42 16.86 -4.55
N PRO A 90 -10.77 16.83 -4.43
CA PRO A 90 -11.46 15.78 -3.70
C PRO A 90 -11.25 14.40 -4.36
N VAL A 91 -11.05 13.37 -3.55
CA VAL A 91 -11.02 11.96 -3.97
C VAL A 91 -12.22 11.22 -3.40
N ARG A 92 -12.64 10.14 -4.05
CA ARG A 92 -13.76 9.28 -3.59
C ARG A 92 -13.31 7.90 -3.13
N ASP A 93 -12.11 7.53 -3.52
CA ASP A 93 -11.43 6.29 -3.18
C ASP A 93 -10.62 6.44 -1.88
N GLU A 94 -10.37 5.30 -1.23
CA GLU A 94 -9.62 5.25 0.02
C GLU A 94 -8.15 5.67 -0.21
N ARG A 95 -7.67 6.62 0.61
CA ARG A 95 -6.27 7.05 0.68
C ARG A 95 -5.80 7.06 2.11
N TYR A 96 -4.59 6.58 2.35
CA TYR A 96 -4.04 6.53 3.70
C TYR A 96 -2.52 6.46 3.70
N ALA A 97 -1.93 6.78 4.85
CA ALA A 97 -0.55 6.45 5.16
C ALA A 97 -0.53 5.39 6.26
N LEU A 98 0.18 4.29 6.03
CA LEU A 98 0.50 3.31 7.06
C LEU A 98 1.92 3.56 7.56
N VAL A 99 2.07 3.74 8.86
CA VAL A 99 3.35 3.89 9.55
C VAL A 99 3.56 2.68 10.44
N ALA A 100 4.66 1.96 10.23
CA ALA A 100 4.99 0.74 10.95
C ALA A 100 6.37 0.81 11.57
N VAL A 101 6.52 0.31 12.82
CA VAL A 101 7.79 0.39 13.59
C VAL A 101 8.34 -1.00 13.89
N ARG A 102 9.59 -1.27 13.49
CA ARG A 102 10.28 -2.55 13.75
C ARG A 102 10.65 -2.76 15.22
#